data_AF-A0AAN9Q8Y2-F1
#
_entry.id   AF-A0AAN9Q8Y2-F1
#
_cell.length_a   1.000
_cell.length_b   1.000
_cell.length_c   1.000
_cell.angle_alpha   90.00
_cell.angle_beta   90.00
_cell.angle_gamma   90.00
#
_symmetry.space_group_name_H-M   'P 1'
#
loop_
_entity.id
_entity.type
_entity.pdbx_description
1 polymer ?
#
loop_
_entity_poly.entity_id
_entity_poly.type
_entity_poly.pdbx_seq_one_letter_code
_entity_poly.pdbx_strand_id
1 'polypeptide(L)'
;MIFEHALVLSAFLFSIGIYGLITSRNMVRALMCLELILNAVNINLVTFSDFFDRRQLKGNIFSIFVIAVAAAEAAIGPAIVSSIYLKIYDTCIGCTQCVRACPTDVLEMIPWDGCKAKQIASAPRTEDCVGCKRCESACPTDFLSVRVYLWHETTRSMGLAY
;
A
#
# COMPACT_ATOMS: atom_id res chain seq x y z
N MET A 1 -21.79 -33.09 -0.92
CA MET A 1 -22.17 -31.79 -1.49
C MET A 1 -21.54 -30.62 -0.75
N ILE A 2 -21.65 -30.50 0.58
CA ILE A 2 -21.10 -29.35 1.32
C ILE A 2 -19.58 -29.14 1.12
N PHE A 3 -18.80 -30.22 1.02
CA PHE A 3 -17.34 -30.19 0.84
C PHE A 3 -16.91 -29.56 -0.50
N GLU A 4 -17.49 -30.04 -1.61
CA GLU A 4 -17.24 -29.50 -2.95
C GLU A 4 -17.57 -27.99 -3.03
N HIS A 5 -18.69 -27.57 -2.44
CA HIS A 5 -19.06 -26.14 -2.41
C HIS A 5 -18.06 -25.30 -1.61
N ALA A 6 -17.52 -25.81 -0.50
CA ALA A 6 -16.52 -25.11 0.30
C ALA A 6 -15.17 -24.99 -0.43
N LEU A 7 -14.76 -26.03 -1.17
CA LEU A 7 -13.57 -25.99 -2.02
C LEU A 7 -13.72 -25.00 -3.18
N VAL A 8 -14.87 -25.01 -3.86
CA VAL A 8 -15.16 -24.06 -4.94
C VAL A 8 -15.19 -22.62 -4.40
N LEU A 9 -15.82 -22.41 -3.24
CA LEU A 9 -15.87 -21.09 -2.60
C LEU A 9 -14.47 -20.58 -2.23
N SER A 10 -13.63 -21.41 -1.62
CA SER A 10 -12.26 -21.02 -1.26
C SER A 10 -11.40 -20.77 -2.50
N ALA A 11 -11.49 -21.59 -3.54
CA ALA A 11 -10.80 -21.35 -4.81
C ALA A 11 -11.23 -20.05 -5.49
N PHE A 12 -12.53 -19.74 -5.45
CA PHE A 12 -13.08 -18.50 -5.99
C PHE A 12 -12.58 -17.27 -5.23
N LEU A 13 -12.63 -17.28 -3.89
CA LEU A 13 -12.12 -16.20 -3.05
C LEU A 13 -10.61 -16.00 -3.23
N PHE A 14 -9.84 -17.09 -3.33
CA PHE A 14 -8.40 -17.04 -3.58
C PHE A 14 -8.08 -16.39 -4.94
N SER A 15 -8.85 -16.73 -5.97
CA SER A 15 -8.69 -16.16 -7.32
C SER A 15 -8.99 -14.66 -7.35
N ILE A 16 -10.06 -14.23 -6.68
CA ILE A 16 -10.39 -12.79 -6.52
C ILE A 16 -9.29 -12.08 -5.73
N GLY A 17 -8.79 -12.70 -4.65
CA GLY A 17 -7.71 -12.15 -3.85
C GLY A 17 -6.44 -11.91 -4.67
N ILE A 18 -6.01 -12.89 -5.47
CA ILE A 18 -4.84 -12.74 -6.37
C ILE A 18 -5.09 -11.69 -7.44
N TYR A 19 -6.25 -11.72 -8.09
CA TYR A 19 -6.60 -10.73 -9.11
C TYR A 19 -6.59 -9.31 -8.55
N GLY A 20 -7.16 -9.13 -7.35
CA GLY A 20 -7.16 -7.87 -6.61
C GLY A 20 -5.75 -7.42 -6.23
N LEU A 21 -4.89 -8.34 -5.81
CA LEU A 21 -3.50 -8.04 -5.45
C LEU A 21 -2.70 -7.52 -6.65
N ILE A 22 -2.79 -8.19 -7.80
CA ILE A 22 -2.07 -7.78 -9.03
C ILE A 22 -2.57 -6.43 -9.56
N THR A 23 -3.88 -6.18 -9.44
CA THR A 23 -4.51 -4.94 -9.97
C THR A 23 -4.47 -3.78 -8.98
N SER A 24 -4.02 -4.02 -7.74
CA SER A 24 -4.01 -3.00 -6.70
C SER A 24 -2.99 -1.89 -7.01
N ARG A 25 -3.48 -0.64 -7.08
CA ARG A 25 -2.62 0.56 -7.18
C ARG A 25 -2.31 1.21 -5.83
N ASN A 26 -3.12 0.87 -4.83
CA ASN A 26 -3.05 1.46 -3.49
C ASN A 26 -2.57 0.37 -2.54
N MET A 27 -1.57 0.68 -1.73
CA MET A 27 -0.96 -0.30 -0.83
C MET A 27 -1.97 -0.80 0.22
N VAL A 28 -2.90 0.05 0.67
CA VAL A 28 -4.01 -0.37 1.55
C VAL A 28 -4.93 -1.39 0.87
N ARG A 29 -5.24 -1.20 -0.42
CA ARG A 29 -6.05 -2.15 -1.18
C ARG A 29 -5.31 -3.49 -1.35
N ALA A 30 -4.00 -3.44 -1.58
CA ALA A 30 -3.16 -4.64 -1.67
C ALA A 30 -3.23 -5.48 -0.38
N LEU A 31 -3.10 -4.83 0.78
CA LEU A 31 -3.21 -5.49 2.09
C LEU A 31 -4.60 -6.12 2.31
N MET A 32 -5.67 -5.41 1.94
CA MET A 32 -7.02 -5.96 2.02
C MET A 32 -7.22 -7.20 1.12
N CYS A 33 -6.59 -7.22 -0.06
CA CYS A 33 -6.58 -8.40 -0.92
C CYS A 33 -5.80 -9.56 -0.29
N LEU A 34 -4.73 -9.29 0.46
CA LEU A 34 -3.95 -10.33 1.11
C LEU A 34 -4.73 -11.01 2.25
N GLU A 35 -5.51 -10.24 3.01
CA GLU A 35 -6.47 -10.78 4.00
C GLU A 35 -7.48 -11.73 3.36
N LEU A 36 -8.01 -11.38 2.18
CA LEU A 36 -8.92 -12.26 1.44
C LEU A 36 -8.26 -13.58 1.01
N ILE A 37 -6.99 -13.54 0.59
CA ILE A 37 -6.21 -14.73 0.24
C ILE A 37 -6.01 -15.62 1.47
N LEU A 38 -5.58 -15.04 2.60
CA LEU A 38 -5.37 -15.77 3.85
C LEU A 38 -6.67 -16.39 4.38
N ASN A 39 -7.79 -15.68 4.24
CA ASN A 39 -9.10 -16.21 4.61
C ASN A 39 -9.54 -17.38 3.70
N ALA A 40 -9.27 -17.31 2.40
CA ALA A 40 -9.54 -18.42 1.48
C ALA A 40 -8.73 -19.68 1.84
N VAL A 41 -7.45 -19.50 2.19
CA VAL A 41 -6.58 -20.59 2.66
C VAL A 41 -7.11 -21.20 3.96
N ASN A 42 -7.59 -20.37 4.91
CA ASN A 42 -8.19 -20.84 6.16
C ASN A 42 -9.43 -21.71 5.94
N ILE A 43 -10.36 -21.27 5.07
CA ILE A 43 -11.55 -22.05 4.73
C ILE A 43 -11.15 -23.41 4.16
N ASN A 44 -10.14 -23.44 3.28
CA ASN A 44 -9.65 -24.67 2.67
C ASN A 44 -9.06 -25.64 3.71
N LEU A 45 -8.19 -25.14 4.61
CA LEU A 45 -7.56 -25.91 5.68
C LEU A 45 -8.57 -26.52 6.66
N VAL A 46 -9.54 -25.73 7.11
CA VAL A 46 -10.60 -26.20 8.02
C VAL A 46 -11.48 -27.25 7.34
N THR A 47 -11.81 -27.04 6.06
CA THR A 47 -12.61 -27.98 5.26
C THR A 47 -11.90 -29.33 5.12
N PHE A 48 -10.60 -29.34 4.83
CA PHE A 48 -9.81 -30.58 4.76
C PHE A 48 -9.66 -31.27 6.12
N SER A 49 -9.50 -30.50 7.20
CA SER A 49 -9.42 -31.00 8.57
C SER A 49 -10.70 -31.73 8.99
N ASP A 50 -11.88 -31.19 8.65
CA ASP A 50 -13.17 -31.82 8.98
C ASP A 50 -13.45 -33.08 8.15
N PHE A 51 -12.95 -33.17 6.92
CA PHE A 51 -13.21 -34.31 6.04
C PHE A 51 -12.27 -35.50 6.28
N PHE A 52 -10.96 -35.26 6.39
CA PHE A 52 -9.97 -36.33 6.47
C PHE A 52 -9.60 -36.74 7.91
N ASP A 53 -9.55 -35.79 8.86
CA ASP A 53 -8.79 -36.00 10.10
C ASP A 53 -9.44 -35.34 11.34
N ARG A 54 -10.76 -35.57 11.53
CA ARG A 54 -11.51 -35.07 12.71
C ARG A 54 -10.85 -35.37 14.06
N ARG A 55 -10.06 -36.46 14.15
CA ARG A 55 -9.36 -36.86 15.38
C ARG A 55 -8.02 -36.16 15.59
N GLN A 56 -7.33 -35.75 14.52
CA GLN A 56 -5.98 -35.19 14.61
C GLN A 56 -5.98 -33.65 14.65
N LEU A 57 -7.07 -32.98 14.23
CA LEU A 57 -7.29 -31.52 14.32
C LEU A 57 -6.15 -30.65 13.74
N LYS A 58 -5.27 -31.23 12.91
CA LYS A 58 -4.06 -30.56 12.41
C LYS A 58 -4.38 -29.32 11.58
N GLY A 59 -5.39 -29.39 10.71
CA GLY A 59 -5.78 -28.25 9.87
C GLY A 59 -6.44 -27.11 10.67
N ASN A 60 -7.16 -27.43 11.75
CA ASN A 60 -7.75 -26.42 12.64
C ASN A 60 -6.65 -25.67 13.41
N ILE A 61 -5.66 -26.39 13.94
CA ILE A 61 -4.52 -25.78 14.64
C ILE A 61 -3.74 -24.87 13.68
N PHE A 62 -3.46 -25.35 12.46
CA PHE A 62 -2.75 -24.56 11.45
C PHE A 62 -3.53 -23.30 11.03
N SER A 63 -4.87 -23.37 10.93
CA SER A 63 -5.69 -22.19 10.63
C SER A 63 -5.58 -21.08 11.70
N ILE A 64 -5.48 -21.45 12.98
CA ILE A 64 -5.29 -20.47 14.06
C ILE A 64 -3.95 -19.73 13.90
N PHE A 65 -2.88 -20.43 13.51
CA PHE A 65 -1.60 -19.79 13.22
C PHE A 65 -1.69 -18.82 12.04
N VAL A 66 -2.39 -19.18 10.97
CA VAL A 66 -2.61 -18.30 9.81
C VAL A 66 -3.38 -17.05 10.22
N ILE A 67 -4.43 -17.17 11.04
CA ILE A 67 -5.17 -16.02 11.56
C ILE A 67 -4.27 -15.12 12.42
N ALA A 68 -3.38 -15.71 13.23
CA ALA A 68 -2.44 -14.93 14.04
C ALA A 68 -1.44 -14.14 13.17
N VAL A 69 -0.95 -14.74 12.07
CA VAL A 69 -0.08 -14.06 11.10
C VAL A 69 -0.83 -12.94 10.38
N ALA A 70 -2.06 -13.20 9.93
CA ALA A 70 -2.93 -12.19 9.32
C ALA A 70 -3.14 -10.99 10.26
N ALA A 71 -3.44 -11.25 11.54
CA ALA A 71 -3.59 -10.19 12.55
C ALA A 71 -2.29 -9.38 12.75
N ALA A 72 -1.13 -10.04 12.75
CA ALA A 72 0.16 -9.35 12.84
C ALA A 72 0.43 -8.46 11.61
N GLU A 73 0.11 -8.95 10.42
CA GLU A 73 0.23 -8.16 9.18
C GLU A 73 -0.72 -6.97 9.15
N ALA A 74 -2.00 -7.16 9.50
CA ALA A 74 -2.99 -6.09 9.56
C ALA A 74 -2.59 -4.95 10.52
N ALA A 75 -1.77 -5.24 11.54
CA ALA A 75 -1.20 -4.24 12.42
C ALA A 75 0.02 -3.51 11.80
N ILE A 76 0.91 -4.25 11.12
CA ILE A 76 2.17 -3.72 10.59
C ILE A 76 1.99 -3.03 9.23
N GLY A 77 1.18 -3.59 8.34
CA GLY A 77 0.99 -3.16 6.95
C GLY A 77 0.58 -1.69 6.85
N PRO A 78 -0.57 -1.28 7.43
CA PRO A 78 -1.03 0.10 7.40
C PRO A 78 -0.07 1.07 8.11
N ALA A 79 0.62 0.62 9.17
CA ALA A 79 1.59 1.44 9.88
C ALA A 79 2.78 1.82 9.00
N ILE A 80 3.24 0.90 8.15
CA ILE A 80 4.29 1.19 7.15
C ILE A 80 3.75 2.14 6.07
N VAL A 81 2.53 1.93 5.56
CA VAL A 81 1.93 2.82 4.55
C VAL A 81 1.83 4.26 5.06
N SER A 82 1.30 4.44 6.28
CA SER A 82 1.10 5.75 6.90
C SER A 82 2.41 6.48 7.21
N SER A 83 3.52 5.76 7.29
CA SER A 83 4.84 6.35 7.54
C SER A 83 5.44 7.09 6.33
N ILE A 84 4.83 6.95 5.15
CA ILE A 84 5.28 7.61 3.93
C ILE A 84 4.68 9.01 3.88
N TYR A 85 5.53 10.03 3.88
CA TYR A 85 5.11 11.43 3.82
C TYR A 85 5.76 12.13 2.64
N LEU A 86 4.93 12.73 1.77
CA LEU A 86 5.35 13.51 0.62
C LEU A 86 5.16 15.00 0.92
N LYS A 87 6.25 15.77 0.86
CA LYS A 87 6.23 17.21 1.05
C LYS A 87 6.65 17.92 -0.23
N ILE A 88 5.87 18.93 -0.60
CA ILE A 88 6.17 19.82 -1.71
C ILE A 88 6.35 21.23 -1.14
N TYR A 89 7.41 21.92 -1.57
CA TYR A 89 7.75 23.25 -1.08
C TYR A 89 7.38 24.33 -2.09
N ASP A 90 7.13 25.54 -1.58
CA ASP A 90 6.72 26.72 -2.34
C ASP A 90 7.76 27.18 -3.39
N THR A 91 9.00 26.71 -3.26
CA THR A 91 10.11 26.92 -4.20
C THR A 91 9.98 26.11 -5.49
N CYS A 92 8.97 25.25 -5.62
CA CYS A 92 8.66 24.54 -6.85
C CYS A 92 8.58 25.50 -8.04
N ILE A 93 9.30 25.19 -9.12
CA ILE A 93 9.35 26.01 -10.35
C ILE A 93 8.34 25.56 -11.43
N GLY A 94 7.62 24.45 -11.21
CA GLY A 94 6.59 23.97 -12.14
C GLY A 94 7.10 23.24 -13.39
N CYS A 95 8.27 22.58 -13.34
CA CYS A 95 8.86 21.88 -14.49
C CYS A 95 8.17 20.56 -14.90
N THR A 96 7.17 20.07 -14.16
CA THR A 96 6.39 18.83 -14.38
C THR A 96 7.15 17.49 -14.29
N GLN A 97 8.46 17.50 -14.06
CA GLN A 97 9.29 16.29 -14.10
C GLN A 97 8.90 15.26 -13.02
N CYS A 98 8.55 15.72 -11.81
CA CYS A 98 8.08 14.87 -10.72
C CYS A 98 6.74 14.18 -11.02
N VAL A 99 5.82 14.87 -11.71
CA VAL A 99 4.52 14.33 -12.15
C VAL A 99 4.74 13.19 -13.14
N ARG A 100 5.60 13.39 -14.13
CA ARG A 100 5.91 12.37 -15.17
C ARG A 100 6.70 11.18 -14.64
N ALA A 101 7.50 11.39 -13.59
CA ALA A 101 8.28 10.33 -12.97
C ALA A 101 7.48 9.47 -11.98
N CYS A 102 6.31 9.95 -11.54
CA CYS A 102 5.49 9.27 -10.56
C CYS A 102 4.85 8.01 -11.16
N PRO A 103 5.17 6.80 -10.67
CA PRO A 103 4.57 5.57 -11.20
C PRO A 103 3.12 5.36 -10.73
N THR A 104 2.68 6.09 -9.70
CA THR A 104 1.36 5.97 -9.09
C THR A 104 0.46 7.19 -9.34
N ASP A 105 0.89 8.15 -10.17
CA ASP A 105 0.12 9.36 -10.52
C ASP A 105 -0.46 10.12 -9.29
N VAL A 106 0.34 10.18 -8.22
CA VAL A 106 0.00 10.89 -6.97
C VAL A 106 0.09 12.40 -7.13
N LEU A 107 0.95 12.86 -8.04
CA LEU A 107 1.28 14.26 -8.25
C LEU A 107 0.46 14.84 -9.40
N GLU A 108 -0.13 16.00 -9.19
CA GLU A 108 -0.80 16.79 -10.23
C GLU A 108 -0.33 18.24 -10.20
N MET A 109 -0.50 18.96 -11.31
CA MET A 109 -0.19 20.38 -11.39
C MET A 109 -1.44 21.19 -11.06
N ILE A 110 -1.37 22.00 -10.01
CA ILE A 110 -2.43 22.93 -9.64
C ILE A 110 -1.98 24.39 -9.83
N PRO A 111 -2.90 25.31 -10.14
CA PRO A 111 -2.59 26.74 -10.12
C PRO A 111 -2.26 27.20 -8.69
N TRP A 112 -1.24 28.04 -8.53
CA TRP A 112 -0.87 28.59 -7.22
C TRP A 112 -1.82 29.73 -6.82
N ASP A 113 -2.56 29.56 -5.72
CA ASP A 113 -3.61 30.47 -5.25
C ASP A 113 -3.14 31.92 -4.94
N GLY A 114 -1.84 32.15 -4.79
CA GLY A 114 -1.25 33.47 -4.52
C GLY A 114 -0.79 34.28 -5.73
N CYS A 115 -0.66 33.70 -6.93
CA CYS A 115 -0.18 34.41 -8.13
C CYS A 115 -0.56 33.64 -9.41
N LYS A 116 -1.43 34.22 -10.25
CA LYS A 116 -2.06 33.57 -11.44
C LYS A 116 -1.09 32.99 -12.50
N ALA A 117 0.22 33.26 -12.41
CA ALA A 117 1.21 32.87 -13.40
C ALA A 117 2.02 31.60 -13.04
N LYS A 118 1.91 31.06 -11.82
CA LYS A 118 2.74 29.93 -11.36
C LYS A 118 1.89 28.67 -11.16
N GLN A 119 2.22 27.58 -11.85
CA GLN A 119 1.69 26.24 -11.54
C GLN A 119 2.68 25.49 -10.65
N ILE A 120 2.17 24.76 -9.66
CA ILE A 120 2.99 23.94 -8.76
C ILE A 120 2.52 22.50 -8.74
N ALA A 121 3.44 21.60 -8.41
CA ALA A 121 3.06 20.24 -8.08
C ALA A 121 2.28 20.24 -6.75
N SER A 122 1.21 19.45 -6.69
CA SER A 122 0.49 19.11 -5.47
C SER A 122 0.24 17.60 -5.42
N ALA A 123 0.05 17.08 -4.23
CA ALA A 123 -0.25 15.67 -4.00
C ALA A 123 -1.63 15.55 -3.33
N PRO A 124 -2.74 15.56 -4.10
CA PRO A 124 -4.08 15.38 -3.55
C PRO A 124 -4.29 13.99 -2.95
N ARG A 125 -3.53 12.99 -3.41
CA ARG A 125 -3.68 11.57 -3.05
C ARG A 125 -2.38 11.01 -2.46
N THR A 126 -1.92 11.57 -1.35
CA THR A 126 -0.67 11.13 -0.69
C THR A 126 -0.75 9.67 -0.20
N GLU A 127 -1.94 9.15 0.08
CA GLU A 127 -2.21 7.76 0.46
C GLU A 127 -1.82 6.72 -0.61
N ASP A 128 -1.76 7.12 -1.88
CA ASP A 128 -1.36 6.26 -3.01
C ASP A 128 0.16 6.30 -3.24
N CYS A 129 0.90 7.09 -2.45
CA CYS A 129 2.35 7.20 -2.54
C CYS A 129 3.02 5.93 -1.98
N VAL A 130 3.67 5.16 -2.85
CA VAL A 130 4.44 3.97 -2.46
C VAL A 130 5.86 4.28 -1.99
N GLY A 131 6.22 5.56 -1.83
CA GLY A 131 7.52 5.95 -1.28
C GLY A 131 8.73 5.69 -2.17
N CYS A 132 8.54 5.45 -3.48
CA CYS A 132 9.61 5.04 -4.41
C CYS A 132 10.72 6.09 -4.68
N LYS A 133 10.59 7.31 -4.14
CA LYS A 133 11.51 8.46 -4.32
C LYS A 133 11.81 8.90 -5.77
N ARG A 134 11.08 8.39 -6.78
CA ARG A 134 11.27 8.81 -8.19
C ARG A 134 10.97 10.28 -8.42
N CYS A 135 10.03 10.86 -7.68
CA CYS A 135 9.72 12.29 -7.79
C CYS A 135 10.80 13.18 -7.15
N GLU A 136 11.55 12.67 -6.17
CA GLU A 136 12.70 13.34 -5.55
C GLU A 136 13.89 13.32 -6.51
N SER A 137 14.26 12.14 -7.03
CA SER A 137 15.41 11.99 -7.94
C SER A 137 15.19 12.54 -9.34
N ALA A 138 13.94 12.68 -9.77
CA ALA A 138 13.62 13.32 -11.04
C ALA A 138 13.55 14.84 -10.93
N CYS A 139 13.62 15.41 -9.72
CA CYS A 139 13.48 16.85 -9.54
C CYS A 139 14.76 17.57 -10.02
N PRO A 140 14.73 18.45 -11.03
CA PRO A 140 15.94 19.12 -11.53
C PRO A 140 16.55 20.11 -10.52
N THR A 141 15.81 20.46 -9.46
CA THR A 141 16.32 21.26 -8.35
C THR A 141 16.79 20.42 -7.16
N ASP A 142 16.82 19.08 -7.30
CA ASP A 142 17.38 17.95 -6.50
C ASP A 142 17.42 18.03 -4.96
N PHE A 143 16.96 19.12 -4.35
CA PHE A 143 17.20 19.43 -2.94
C PHE A 143 16.05 20.18 -2.26
N LEU A 144 15.25 20.99 -2.97
CA LEU A 144 14.35 21.91 -2.28
C LEU A 144 12.86 21.76 -2.55
N SER A 145 12.40 21.15 -3.65
CA SER A 145 10.98 21.28 -4.06
C SER A 145 10.09 20.07 -3.81
N VAL A 146 10.60 18.84 -3.85
CA VAL A 146 9.82 17.61 -3.60
C VAL A 146 10.64 16.64 -2.76
N ARG A 147 10.09 16.19 -1.63
CA ARG A 147 10.75 15.24 -0.72
C ARG A 147 9.79 14.13 -0.30
N VAL A 148 10.30 12.90 -0.29
CA VAL A 148 9.59 11.72 0.19
C VAL A 148 10.31 11.18 1.42
N TYR A 149 9.63 11.22 2.57
CA TYR A 149 10.14 10.74 3.85
C TYR A 149 9.54 9.37 4.17
N LEU A 150 10.36 8.47 4.71
CA LEU A 150 9.96 7.18 5.27
C LEU A 150 10.20 7.26 6.78
N TRP A 151 9.15 7.32 7.60
CA TRP A 151 9.20 7.21 9.08
C TRP A 151 10.01 8.29 9.84
N HIS A 152 9.38 9.08 10.73
CA HIS A 152 9.95 10.07 11.70
C HIS A 152 11.21 10.89 11.33
N GLU A 153 11.64 10.97 10.07
CA GLU A 153 12.77 11.81 9.66
C GLU A 153 12.35 13.29 9.48
N THR A 154 11.29 13.71 10.20
CA THR A 154 10.66 15.03 10.04
C THR A 154 11.36 16.15 10.81
N THR A 155 12.41 15.89 11.59
CA THR A 155 13.01 16.94 12.46
C THR A 155 14.52 17.17 12.33
N ARG A 156 15.28 16.33 11.62
CA ARG A 156 16.76 16.50 11.54
C ARG A 156 17.28 17.26 10.33
N SER A 157 16.39 17.81 9.49
CA SER A 157 16.78 18.65 8.34
C SER A 157 16.33 20.12 8.46
N MET A 158 15.84 20.56 9.63
CA MET A 158 15.69 22.00 9.96
C MET A 158 17.03 22.67 10.37
N GLY A 159 18.17 22.01 10.10
CA GLY A 159 19.50 22.44 10.55
C GLY A 159 20.41 23.03 9.48
N LEU A 160 19.92 23.35 8.28
CA LEU A 160 20.69 24.13 7.30
C LEU A 160 19.81 25.25 6.74
N ALA A 161 19.52 26.20 7.63
CA ALA A 161 19.40 27.59 7.23
C ALA A 161 20.81 28.06 6.86
N TYR A 162 21.01 28.31 5.56
CA TYR A 162 21.90 29.36 5.08
C TYR A 162 21.17 30.09 3.96
#